data_AF-A0A0P8E1R9-F1
#
_entry.id   AF-A0A0P8E1R9-F1
#
_cell.length_a   1.000
_cell.length_b   1.000
_cell.length_c   1.000
_cell.angle_alpha   90.00
_cell.angle_beta   90.00
_cell.angle_gamma   90.00
#
_symmetry.space_group_name_H-M   'P 1'
#
loop_
_entity.id
_entity.type
_entity.pdbx_description
1 polymer ?
#
loop_
_entity_poly.entity_id
_entity_poly.type
_entity_poly.pdbx_seq_one_letter_code
_entity_poly.pdbx_strand_id
1 'polypeptide(L)'
;MTLSAGLFVIFLIVLLGPFLVKKIEHNLEAFLFSMGILAVTLDHFLLKVSEVAADEIMPSWNLTLIEKAIIDPIEITLAVLIAGLLFHYGRKSLKGFTDSILEKVPLKVFVFLIVVVLGILSSIVTAIIAALLLVELVSALKLNRQTEINLVIIACFAIGLGAALTPVGEPLSTIVIKTKLQADFWFLFDQLGKYIIPGVLAMGILSIFFVGKKEKSKDSLAAAEEKETLKDVGVRAFKVYIFVMALVFLGIGFTPIIEWYIKALSPEILYWVNSVSAILDNATLASAEITKGMATLQINAALMGLLIAGGMLIPGNIPNIISANKLGITSKEWAKLGVPLGIVIMVVYFIVLFVLKL
;
A
#
# COMPACT_ATOMS: atom_id res chain seq x y z
N MET A 1 -25.86 -16.35 13.59
CA MET A 1 -26.19 -15.29 12.62
C MET A 1 -25.88 -13.87 13.14
N THR A 2 -26.09 -13.56 14.43
CA THR A 2 -25.89 -12.21 15.00
C THR A 2 -24.43 -11.80 15.20
N LEU A 3 -23.53 -12.75 15.48
CA LEU A 3 -22.14 -12.44 15.85
C LEU A 3 -21.20 -12.33 14.62
N SER A 4 -21.47 -13.08 13.54
CA SER A 4 -20.83 -12.90 12.22
C SER A 4 -21.20 -11.56 11.59
N ALA A 5 -22.41 -11.06 11.85
CA ALA A 5 -22.81 -9.70 11.48
C ALA A 5 -22.00 -8.65 12.23
N GLY A 6 -21.54 -8.94 13.47
CA GLY A 6 -20.65 -8.07 14.23
C GLY A 6 -19.29 -7.86 13.57
N LEU A 7 -18.63 -8.95 13.15
CA LEU A 7 -17.37 -8.84 12.38
C LEU A 7 -17.59 -8.13 11.04
N PHE A 8 -18.72 -8.38 10.36
CA PHE A 8 -19.05 -7.70 9.10
C PHE A 8 -19.29 -6.20 9.30
N VAL A 9 -19.91 -5.80 10.41
CA VAL A 9 -20.07 -4.39 10.79
C VAL A 9 -18.71 -3.77 11.10
N ILE A 10 -17.83 -4.46 11.85
CA ILE A 10 -16.45 -3.99 12.06
C ILE A 10 -15.74 -3.81 10.71
N PHE A 11 -15.85 -4.78 9.80
CA PHE A 11 -15.28 -4.69 8.45
C PHE A 11 -15.79 -3.45 7.70
N LEU A 12 -17.10 -3.20 7.69
CA LEU A 12 -17.69 -2.01 7.07
C LEU A 12 -17.26 -0.70 7.75
N ILE A 13 -17.09 -0.68 9.07
CA ILE A 13 -16.62 0.51 9.81
C ILE A 13 -15.14 0.77 9.49
N VAL A 14 -14.29 -0.26 9.45
CA VAL A 14 -12.88 -0.13 9.05
C VAL A 14 -12.78 0.42 7.63
N LEU A 15 -13.67 -0.04 6.74
CA LEU A 15 -13.76 0.38 5.35
C LEU A 15 -14.24 1.83 5.22
N LEU A 16 -15.42 2.17 5.75
CA LEU A 16 -16.03 3.48 5.50
C LEU A 16 -15.57 4.58 6.48
N GLY A 17 -15.08 4.20 7.67
CA GLY A 17 -14.76 5.10 8.77
C GLY A 17 -13.80 6.24 8.41
N PRO A 18 -12.65 5.99 7.77
CA PRO A 18 -11.71 7.03 7.37
C PRO A 18 -12.30 8.12 6.49
N PHE A 19 -13.28 7.78 5.65
CA PHE A 19 -13.89 8.72 4.71
C PHE A 19 -15.04 9.51 5.31
N LEU A 20 -15.72 8.93 6.30
CA LEU A 20 -16.87 9.54 6.96
C LEU A 20 -16.45 10.49 8.10
N VAL A 21 -15.29 10.26 8.71
CA VAL A 21 -14.86 10.99 9.93
C VAL A 21 -13.42 11.48 9.82
N LYS A 22 -13.24 12.80 9.70
CA LYS A 22 -11.90 13.44 9.63
C LYS A 22 -10.97 13.10 10.80
N LYS A 23 -11.53 12.85 11.99
CA LYS A 23 -10.76 12.46 13.17
C LYS A 23 -10.15 11.06 13.03
N ILE A 24 -10.86 10.16 12.34
CA ILE A 24 -10.37 8.83 11.98
C ILE A 24 -9.28 8.96 10.92
N GLU A 25 -9.52 9.75 9.87
CA GLU A 25 -8.52 10.04 8.83
C GLU A 25 -7.18 10.55 9.42
N HIS A 26 -7.24 11.44 10.41
CA HIS A 26 -6.03 11.97 11.06
C HIS A 26 -5.31 10.98 12.00
N ASN A 27 -6.00 9.95 12.48
CA ASN A 27 -5.50 8.99 13.48
C ASN A 27 -5.74 7.55 13.02
N LEU A 28 -5.47 7.30 11.73
CA LEU A 28 -5.73 6.01 11.08
C LEU A 28 -5.09 4.85 11.85
N GLU A 29 -3.87 5.03 12.34
CA GLU A 29 -3.12 3.97 13.02
C GLU A 29 -3.81 3.55 14.33
N ALA A 30 -4.25 4.53 15.14
CA ALA A 30 -4.96 4.26 16.39
C ALA A 30 -6.37 3.69 16.14
N PHE A 31 -7.04 4.15 15.09
CA PHE A 31 -8.34 3.62 14.69
C PHE A 31 -8.22 2.15 14.25
N LEU A 32 -7.33 1.83 13.32
CA LEU A 32 -7.11 0.46 12.85
C LEU A 32 -6.70 -0.46 14.00
N PHE A 33 -5.85 0.02 14.91
CA PHE A 33 -5.42 -0.74 16.08
C PHE A 33 -6.59 -1.11 16.99
N SER A 34 -7.44 -0.12 17.31
CA SER A 34 -8.62 -0.36 18.15
C SER A 34 -9.63 -1.29 17.47
N MET A 35 -9.84 -1.14 16.17
CA MET A 35 -10.69 -2.02 15.38
C MET A 35 -10.13 -3.44 15.27
N GLY A 36 -8.80 -3.61 15.17
CA GLY A 36 -8.14 -4.91 15.20
C GLY A 36 -8.34 -5.64 16.52
N ILE A 37 -8.17 -4.94 17.66
CA ILE A 37 -8.45 -5.50 18.99
C ILE A 37 -9.92 -5.94 19.09
N LEU A 38 -10.85 -5.11 18.62
CA LEU A 38 -12.28 -5.45 18.62
C LEU A 38 -12.58 -6.66 17.73
N ALA A 39 -11.97 -6.75 16.54
CA ALA A 39 -12.14 -7.86 15.62
C ALA A 39 -11.67 -9.19 16.25
N VAL A 40 -10.46 -9.23 16.82
CA VAL A 40 -9.92 -10.43 17.51
C VAL A 40 -10.76 -10.79 18.73
N THR A 41 -11.26 -9.80 19.46
CA THR A 41 -12.11 -10.05 20.64
C THR A 41 -13.46 -10.64 20.25
N LEU A 42 -14.09 -10.15 19.18
CA LEU A 42 -15.34 -10.72 18.66
C LEU A 42 -15.12 -12.11 18.07
N ASP A 43 -14.00 -12.33 17.37
CA ASP A 43 -13.62 -13.63 16.84
C ASP A 43 -13.41 -14.68 17.95
N HIS A 44 -12.68 -14.32 19.02
CA HIS A 44 -12.51 -15.17 20.19
C HIS A 44 -13.84 -15.58 20.82
N PHE A 45 -14.80 -14.65 20.88
CA PHE A 45 -16.14 -14.93 21.40
C PHE A 45 -16.99 -15.76 20.41
N LEU A 46 -16.83 -15.57 19.10
CA LEU A 46 -17.46 -16.34 18.02
C LEU A 46 -17.08 -17.82 18.06
N LEU A 47 -15.80 -18.11 18.22
CA LEU A 47 -15.30 -19.49 18.27
C LEU A 47 -15.70 -20.20 19.56
N LYS A 48 -15.71 -19.50 20.71
CA LYS A 48 -16.21 -20.04 21.99
C LYS A 48 -17.69 -20.45 21.96
N VAL A 49 -18.51 -19.81 21.12
CA VAL A 49 -19.93 -20.14 20.95
C VAL A 49 -20.15 -21.26 19.94
N SER A 50 -19.16 -21.54 19.08
CA SER A 50 -19.24 -22.54 17.98
C SER A 50 -18.63 -23.91 18.34
N GLU A 51 -18.63 -24.27 19.63
CA GLU A 51 -18.07 -25.51 20.20
C GLU A 51 -18.75 -26.84 19.74
N VAL A 52 -19.45 -26.84 18.60
CA VAL A 52 -20.06 -28.05 18.01
C VAL A 52 -19.37 -28.50 16.72
N ALA A 53 -18.55 -27.68 16.05
CA ALA A 53 -17.84 -28.16 14.85
C ALA A 53 -16.69 -27.24 14.44
N ALA A 54 -15.47 -27.48 14.93
CA ALA A 54 -14.23 -27.20 14.20
C ALA A 54 -13.01 -27.57 15.05
N ASP A 55 -12.48 -28.78 14.87
CA ASP A 55 -11.16 -29.18 15.38
C ASP A 55 -9.98 -28.47 14.66
N GLU A 56 -10.22 -27.51 13.75
CA GLU A 56 -9.17 -26.89 12.93
C GLU A 56 -9.28 -25.37 12.75
N ILE A 57 -10.01 -24.65 13.60
CA ILE A 57 -10.07 -23.17 13.50
C ILE A 57 -9.62 -22.53 14.82
N MET A 58 -8.38 -22.01 14.85
CA MET A 58 -7.96 -20.98 15.82
C MET A 58 -7.76 -19.66 15.09
N PRO A 59 -8.25 -18.54 15.65
CA PRO A 59 -7.41 -17.76 16.56
C PRO A 59 -8.16 -17.08 17.73
N SER A 60 -8.08 -17.68 18.91
CA SER A 60 -8.31 -16.97 20.18
C SER A 60 -7.17 -15.99 20.48
N TRP A 61 -7.40 -15.02 21.38
CA TRP A 61 -6.32 -14.35 22.12
C TRP A 61 -5.33 -15.40 22.64
N ASN A 62 -4.14 -15.47 22.04
CA ASN A 62 -3.09 -16.40 22.44
C ASN A 62 -1.74 -15.67 22.48
N LEU A 63 -0.78 -16.28 23.18
CA LEU A 63 0.57 -15.71 23.33
C LEU A 63 1.26 -15.54 21.98
N THR A 64 1.03 -16.46 21.03
CA THR A 64 1.59 -16.40 19.67
C THR A 64 1.11 -15.19 18.87
N LEU A 65 -0.15 -14.76 19.02
CA LEU A 65 -0.69 -13.57 18.38
C LEU A 65 -0.07 -12.31 18.97
N ILE A 66 0.03 -12.24 20.30
CA ILE A 66 0.64 -11.10 20.99
C ILE A 66 2.11 -10.99 20.59
N GLU A 67 2.83 -12.11 20.56
CA GLU A 67 4.21 -12.17 20.12
C GLU A 67 4.38 -11.67 18.68
N LYS A 68 3.58 -12.21 17.73
CA LYS A 68 3.59 -11.74 16.33
C LYS A 68 3.27 -10.26 16.20
N ALA A 69 2.23 -9.77 16.89
CA ALA A 69 1.83 -8.37 16.83
C ALA A 69 2.89 -7.41 17.37
N ILE A 70 3.80 -7.88 18.24
CA ILE A 70 4.93 -7.10 18.76
C ILE A 70 6.17 -7.24 17.87
N ILE A 71 6.48 -8.45 17.38
CA ILE A 71 7.73 -8.73 16.65
C ILE A 71 7.64 -8.29 15.19
N ASP A 72 6.56 -8.64 14.48
CA ASP A 72 6.42 -8.37 13.03
C ASP A 72 6.61 -6.87 12.67
N PRO A 73 6.12 -5.89 13.48
CA PRO A 73 6.34 -4.48 13.20
C PRO A 73 7.78 -3.98 13.34
N ILE A 74 8.66 -4.68 14.07
CA ILE A 74 9.99 -4.18 14.45
C ILE A 74 10.86 -3.96 13.20
N GLU A 75 10.94 -4.97 12.32
CA GLU A 75 11.80 -4.92 11.14
C GLU A 75 11.40 -3.78 10.20
N ILE A 76 10.09 -3.65 9.94
CA ILE A 76 9.53 -2.58 9.09
C ILE A 76 9.82 -1.21 9.71
N THR A 77 9.58 -1.06 11.02
CA THR A 77 9.81 0.20 11.75
C THR A 77 11.27 0.62 11.71
N LEU A 78 12.19 -0.32 11.88
CA LEU A 78 13.63 -0.05 11.83
C LEU A 78 14.05 0.40 10.43
N ALA A 79 13.56 -0.27 9.38
CA ALA A 79 13.81 0.13 8.00
C ALA A 79 13.31 1.57 7.72
N VAL A 80 12.08 1.90 8.18
CA VAL A 80 11.52 3.26 8.06
C VAL A 80 12.37 4.29 8.80
N LEU A 81 12.82 3.96 10.02
CA LEU A 81 13.62 4.86 10.84
C LEU A 81 14.98 5.15 10.19
N ILE A 82 15.68 4.11 9.75
CA ILE A 82 16.98 4.23 9.07
C ILE A 82 16.81 5.06 7.79
N ALA A 83 15.79 4.76 6.99
CA ALA A 83 15.47 5.53 5.80
C ALA A 83 15.24 7.01 6.12
N GLY A 84 14.38 7.30 7.10
CA GLY A 84 14.06 8.66 7.51
C GLY A 84 15.29 9.44 7.97
N LEU A 85 16.21 8.79 8.70
CA LEU A 85 17.48 9.39 9.12
C LEU A 85 18.40 9.66 7.92
N LEU A 86 18.58 8.69 7.03
CA LEU A 86 19.38 8.86 5.80
C LEU A 86 18.85 10.03 4.96
N PHE A 87 17.53 10.19 4.86
CA PHE A 87 16.91 11.32 4.15
C PHE A 87 17.12 12.65 4.87
N HIS A 88 16.94 12.68 6.19
CA HIS A 88 17.12 13.90 6.98
C HIS A 88 18.52 14.49 6.79
N TYR A 89 19.56 13.66 6.82
CA TYR A 89 20.94 14.10 6.60
C TYR A 89 21.31 14.26 5.11
N GLY A 90 20.71 13.48 4.22
CA GLY A 90 21.03 13.46 2.78
C GLY A 90 20.32 14.53 1.92
N ARG A 91 19.34 15.26 2.45
CA ARG A 91 18.48 16.19 1.67
C ARG A 91 19.26 17.21 0.86
N LYS A 92 20.31 17.84 1.43
CA LYS A 92 21.09 18.86 0.72
C LYS A 92 21.84 18.27 -0.49
N SER A 93 22.39 17.07 -0.33
CA SER A 93 23.09 16.35 -1.39
C SER A 93 22.13 15.91 -2.50
N LEU A 94 20.94 15.40 -2.14
CA LEU A 94 19.89 15.01 -3.09
C LEU A 94 19.40 16.18 -3.95
N LYS A 95 19.25 17.37 -3.35
CA LYS A 95 18.86 18.58 -4.08
C LYS A 95 19.91 18.98 -5.11
N GLY A 96 21.18 19.03 -4.72
CA GLY A 96 22.29 19.32 -5.64
C GLY A 96 22.45 18.29 -6.75
N PHE A 97 22.24 17.00 -6.45
CA PHE A 97 22.23 15.93 -7.44
C PHE A 97 21.10 16.08 -8.46
N THR A 98 19.88 16.39 -8.00
CA THR A 98 18.71 16.59 -8.86
C THR A 98 18.91 17.78 -9.79
N ASP A 99 19.40 18.90 -9.27
CA ASP A 99 19.71 20.09 -10.07
C ASP A 99 20.76 19.77 -11.14
N SER A 100 21.84 19.05 -10.77
CA SER A 100 22.91 18.65 -11.69
C SER A 100 22.42 17.73 -12.83
N ILE A 101 21.48 16.83 -12.54
CA ILE A 101 20.90 15.95 -13.57
C ILE A 101 19.99 16.74 -14.51
N LEU A 102 19.16 17.62 -13.98
CA LEU A 102 18.21 18.42 -14.75
C LEU A 102 18.87 19.49 -15.64
N GLU A 103 20.17 19.73 -15.51
CA GLU A 103 21.00 20.48 -16.46
C GLU A 103 21.34 19.68 -17.72
N LYS A 104 21.44 18.35 -17.61
CA LYS A 104 21.90 17.47 -18.69
C LYS A 104 20.78 16.60 -19.29
N VAL A 105 19.70 16.39 -18.55
CA VAL A 105 18.61 15.47 -18.91
C VAL A 105 17.30 16.26 -19.07
N PRO A 106 16.56 16.07 -20.18
CA PRO A 106 15.24 16.68 -20.36
C PRO A 106 14.29 16.24 -19.24
N LEU A 107 13.47 17.18 -18.74
CA LEU A 107 12.54 16.94 -17.62
C LEU A 107 11.64 15.71 -17.85
N LYS A 108 11.17 15.51 -19.09
CA LYS A 108 10.36 14.34 -19.49
C LYS A 108 11.08 13.02 -19.28
N VAL A 109 12.35 12.96 -19.68
CA VAL A 109 13.20 11.76 -19.50
C VAL A 109 13.48 11.55 -18.02
N PHE A 110 13.77 12.63 -17.29
CA PHE A 110 14.03 12.55 -15.85
C PHE A 110 12.82 11.98 -15.09
N VAL A 111 11.62 12.47 -15.37
CA VAL A 111 10.39 12.00 -14.73
C VAL A 111 10.06 10.56 -15.10
N PHE A 112 10.21 10.18 -16.37
CA PHE A 112 10.11 8.78 -16.79
C PHE A 112 11.04 7.87 -15.98
N LEU A 113 12.32 8.26 -15.86
CA LEU A 113 13.32 7.49 -15.13
C LEU A 113 13.00 7.41 -13.64
N ILE A 114 12.54 8.49 -13.00
CA ILE A 114 12.11 8.46 -11.59
C ILE A 114 11.03 7.40 -11.39
N VAL A 115 9.98 7.42 -12.21
CA VAL A 115 8.84 6.50 -12.06
C VAL A 115 9.27 5.05 -12.27
N VAL A 116 10.03 4.76 -13.31
CA VAL A 116 10.45 3.39 -13.63
C VAL A 116 11.47 2.87 -12.63
N VAL A 117 12.50 3.67 -12.32
CA VAL A 117 13.58 3.23 -11.42
C VAL A 117 13.05 3.07 -10.01
N LEU A 118 12.31 4.04 -9.46
CA LEU A 118 11.74 3.88 -8.12
C LEU A 118 10.70 2.76 -8.08
N GLY A 119 9.93 2.57 -9.14
CA GLY A 119 9.01 1.46 -9.29
C GLY A 119 9.72 0.11 -9.17
N ILE A 120 10.74 -0.15 -9.99
CA ILE A 120 11.45 -1.44 -9.93
C ILE A 120 12.26 -1.59 -8.63
N LEU A 121 12.96 -0.53 -8.21
CA LEU A 121 13.84 -0.55 -7.04
C LEU A 121 13.07 -0.77 -5.74
N SER A 122 11.80 -0.37 -5.66
CA SER A 122 10.99 -0.53 -4.44
C SER A 122 10.87 -2.00 -3.99
N SER A 123 11.00 -2.95 -4.92
CA SER A 123 11.08 -4.39 -4.64
C SER A 123 12.33 -4.81 -3.85
N ILE A 124 13.39 -4.01 -3.88
CA ILE A 124 14.67 -4.31 -3.23
C ILE A 124 14.80 -3.50 -1.94
N VAL A 125 14.42 -2.22 -1.98
CA VAL A 125 14.64 -1.29 -0.86
C VAL A 125 13.44 -1.08 0.06
N THR A 126 12.22 -1.41 -0.37
CA THR A 126 10.89 -1.06 0.23
C THR A 126 10.17 0.11 -0.45
N ALA A 127 8.83 0.01 -0.47
CA ALA A 127 7.92 1.08 -0.91
C ALA A 127 8.08 2.36 -0.07
N ILE A 128 8.44 2.23 1.20
CA ILE A 128 8.63 3.32 2.15
C ILE A 128 9.82 4.19 1.73
N ILE A 129 10.98 3.54 1.52
CA ILE A 129 12.20 4.23 1.06
C ILE A 129 11.97 4.87 -0.31
N ALA A 130 11.35 4.14 -1.24
CA ALA A 130 11.04 4.65 -2.57
C ALA A 130 10.10 5.87 -2.55
N ALA A 131 9.07 5.87 -1.69
CA ALA A 131 8.16 7.00 -1.54
C ALA A 131 8.85 8.23 -0.93
N LEU A 132 9.74 8.04 0.05
CA LEU A 132 10.53 9.15 0.60
C LEU A 132 11.47 9.74 -0.46
N LEU A 133 12.14 8.91 -1.26
CA LEU A 133 12.93 9.37 -2.41
C LEU A 133 12.09 10.17 -3.39
N LEU A 134 10.92 9.66 -3.74
CA LEU A 134 9.98 10.31 -4.65
C LEU A 134 9.62 11.72 -4.15
N VAL A 135 9.25 11.85 -2.88
CA VAL A 135 8.85 13.12 -2.27
C VAL A 135 9.97 14.17 -2.40
N GLU A 136 11.20 13.79 -2.08
CA GLU A 136 12.35 14.71 -2.16
C GLU A 136 12.67 15.09 -3.61
N LEU A 137 12.64 14.12 -4.54
CA LEU A 137 12.89 14.35 -5.95
C LEU A 137 11.83 15.27 -6.57
N VAL A 138 10.54 15.03 -6.30
CA VAL A 138 9.44 15.86 -6.80
C VAL A 138 9.52 17.27 -6.22
N SER A 139 9.80 17.42 -4.93
CA SER A 139 9.96 18.73 -4.28
C SER A 139 11.14 19.52 -4.87
N ALA A 140 12.19 18.83 -5.31
CA ALA A 140 13.33 19.46 -5.98
C ALA A 140 12.99 19.97 -7.40
N LEU A 141 11.98 19.40 -8.08
CA LEU A 141 11.58 19.82 -9.43
C LEU A 141 11.00 21.24 -9.47
N LYS A 142 10.31 21.67 -8.39
CA LYS A 142 9.63 22.97 -8.26
C LYS A 142 8.68 23.27 -9.42
N LEU A 143 7.87 22.27 -9.79
CA LEU A 143 6.83 22.43 -10.81
C LEU A 143 5.58 23.04 -10.16
N ASN A 144 4.54 23.30 -10.96
CA ASN A 144 3.24 23.65 -10.40
C ASN A 144 2.65 22.48 -9.61
N ARG A 145 2.04 22.78 -8.45
CA ARG A 145 1.42 21.80 -7.54
C ARG A 145 0.62 20.70 -8.25
N GLN A 146 -0.24 21.04 -9.22
CA GLN A 146 -1.06 20.04 -9.90
C GLN A 146 -0.22 19.00 -10.68
N THR A 147 0.86 19.42 -11.33
CA THR A 147 1.78 18.51 -12.03
C THR A 147 2.52 17.62 -11.05
N GLU A 148 2.98 18.19 -9.93
CA GLU A 148 3.67 17.42 -8.89
C GLU A 148 2.74 16.39 -8.25
N ILE A 149 1.48 16.75 -7.97
CA ILE A 149 0.45 15.81 -7.49
C ILE A 149 0.24 14.68 -8.50
N ASN A 150 0.05 15.02 -9.78
CA ASN A 150 -0.19 14.01 -10.81
C ASN A 150 1.00 13.04 -10.95
N LEU A 151 2.23 13.58 -10.92
CA LEU A 151 3.45 12.80 -10.95
C LEU A 151 3.56 11.88 -9.72
N VAL A 152 3.28 12.40 -8.52
CA VAL A 152 3.32 11.61 -7.29
C VAL A 152 2.35 10.44 -7.35
N ILE A 153 1.10 10.68 -7.78
CA ILE A 153 0.09 9.62 -7.91
C ILE A 153 0.58 8.53 -8.88
N ILE A 154 1.04 8.92 -10.08
CA ILE A 154 1.56 7.97 -11.09
C ILE A 154 2.76 7.18 -10.57
N ALA A 155 3.69 7.86 -9.90
CA ALA A 155 4.86 7.23 -9.31
C ALA A 155 4.50 6.28 -8.16
N CYS A 156 3.52 6.63 -7.32
CA CYS A 156 3.07 5.76 -6.23
C CYS A 156 2.38 4.49 -6.73
N PHE A 157 1.62 4.55 -7.83
CA PHE A 157 1.13 3.34 -8.52
C PHE A 157 2.30 2.45 -8.96
N ALA A 158 3.34 3.03 -9.57
CA ALA A 158 4.52 2.26 -9.99
C ALA A 158 5.30 1.67 -8.80
N ILE A 159 5.49 2.43 -7.72
CA ILE A 159 6.15 1.99 -6.50
C ILE A 159 5.37 0.86 -5.83
N GLY A 160 4.04 0.99 -5.71
CA GLY A 160 3.17 -0.03 -5.13
C GLY A 160 3.18 -1.32 -5.94
N LEU A 161 3.04 -1.23 -7.28
CA LEU A 161 3.16 -2.39 -8.16
C LEU A 161 4.53 -3.06 -8.02
N GLY A 162 5.61 -2.29 -8.14
CA GLY A 162 6.95 -2.85 -8.09
C GLY A 162 7.35 -3.40 -6.72
N ALA A 163 6.88 -2.80 -5.62
CA ALA A 163 7.16 -3.28 -4.28
C ALA A 163 6.62 -4.70 -4.06
N ALA A 164 5.58 -5.07 -4.82
CA ALA A 164 4.99 -6.39 -4.71
C ALA A 164 5.81 -7.54 -5.33
N LEU A 165 6.91 -7.23 -6.03
CA LEU A 165 7.75 -8.23 -6.68
C LEU A 165 8.53 -9.11 -5.70
N THR A 166 8.77 -8.65 -4.47
CA THR A 166 9.45 -9.46 -3.45
C THR A 166 8.82 -9.26 -2.06
N PRO A 167 9.03 -10.20 -1.12
CA PRO A 167 8.58 -10.06 0.26
C PRO A 167 9.16 -8.85 1.02
N VAL A 168 10.23 -8.25 0.50
CA VAL A 168 10.91 -7.11 1.13
C VAL A 168 10.22 -5.78 0.80
N GLY A 169 9.56 -5.70 -0.36
CA GLY A 169 9.12 -4.42 -0.89
C GLY A 169 7.98 -3.77 -0.10
N GLU A 170 6.99 -4.53 0.35
CA GLU A 170 5.88 -4.02 1.15
C GLU A 170 5.22 -5.09 2.04
N PRO A 171 4.47 -4.70 3.09
CA PRO A 171 3.84 -5.63 4.01
C PRO A 171 2.89 -6.63 3.36
N LEU A 172 2.14 -6.23 2.32
CA LEU A 172 1.28 -7.14 1.55
C LEU A 172 2.07 -8.36 1.08
N SER A 173 3.23 -8.13 0.46
CA SER A 173 4.06 -9.18 -0.11
C SER A 173 4.74 -10.03 0.97
N THR A 174 5.15 -9.40 2.07
CA THR A 174 5.65 -10.10 3.25
C THR A 174 4.60 -11.06 3.79
N ILE A 175 3.35 -10.61 3.97
CA ILE A 175 2.26 -11.41 4.53
C ILE A 175 1.90 -12.57 3.61
N VAL A 176 1.77 -12.30 2.30
CA VAL A 176 1.45 -13.32 1.29
C VAL A 176 2.48 -14.44 1.33
N ILE A 177 3.76 -14.11 1.38
CA ILE A 177 4.84 -15.09 1.32
C ILE A 177 5.10 -15.76 2.67
N LYS A 178 5.27 -14.99 3.75
CA LYS A 178 5.69 -15.54 5.06
C LYS A 178 4.54 -16.16 5.84
N THR A 179 3.35 -15.57 5.77
CA THR A 179 2.24 -15.93 6.66
C THR A 179 1.19 -16.76 5.96
N LYS A 180 0.84 -16.45 4.71
CA LYS A 180 -0.29 -17.08 4.02
C LYS A 180 0.11 -18.26 3.17
N LEU A 181 0.98 -18.06 2.19
CA LEU A 181 1.38 -19.13 1.27
C LEU A 181 2.56 -19.94 1.80
N GLN A 182 3.42 -19.36 2.65
CA GLN A 182 4.67 -19.97 3.09
C GLN A 182 5.51 -20.43 1.90
N ALA A 183 5.59 -19.58 0.87
CA ALA A 183 6.25 -19.87 -0.39
C ALA A 183 7.69 -19.32 -0.42
N ASP A 184 8.43 -19.64 -1.48
CA ASP A 184 9.79 -19.16 -1.68
C ASP A 184 9.85 -17.65 -1.95
N PHE A 185 11.01 -17.05 -1.69
CA PHE A 185 11.25 -15.61 -1.83
C PHE A 185 10.88 -15.07 -3.22
N TRP A 186 11.16 -15.82 -4.28
CA TRP A 186 10.95 -15.41 -5.67
C TRP A 186 9.55 -15.70 -6.21
N PHE A 187 8.67 -16.33 -5.42
CA PHE A 187 7.34 -16.72 -5.89
C PHE A 187 6.54 -15.55 -6.48
N LEU A 188 6.50 -14.40 -5.81
CA LEU A 188 5.77 -13.22 -6.32
C LEU A 188 6.40 -12.66 -7.60
N PHE A 189 7.72 -12.69 -7.71
CA PHE A 189 8.43 -12.28 -8.91
C PHE A 189 8.04 -13.17 -10.10
N ASP A 190 8.04 -14.49 -9.90
CA ASP A 190 7.71 -15.46 -10.96
C ASP A 190 6.24 -15.37 -11.38
N GLN A 191 5.34 -15.11 -10.43
CA GLN A 191 3.90 -15.02 -10.70
C GLN A 191 3.48 -13.68 -11.30
N LEU A 192 3.98 -12.58 -10.73
CA LEU A 192 3.49 -11.24 -11.01
C LEU A 192 4.46 -10.40 -11.85
N GLY A 193 5.72 -10.79 -11.97
CA GLY A 193 6.75 -10.02 -12.68
C GLY A 193 6.37 -9.69 -14.13
N LYS A 194 5.77 -10.65 -14.84
CA LYS A 194 5.26 -10.46 -16.21
C LYS A 194 4.13 -9.42 -16.33
N TYR A 195 3.42 -9.13 -15.23
CA TYR A 195 2.37 -8.13 -15.18
C TYR A 195 2.90 -6.79 -14.66
N ILE A 196 3.66 -6.83 -13.57
CA ILE A 196 4.12 -5.66 -12.84
C ILE A 196 5.18 -4.89 -13.64
N ILE A 197 6.18 -5.56 -14.23
CA ILE A 197 7.27 -4.86 -14.92
C ILE A 197 6.74 -4.04 -16.12
N PRO A 198 5.90 -4.60 -17.01
CA PRO A 198 5.25 -3.80 -18.04
C PRO A 198 4.35 -2.70 -17.48
N GLY A 199 3.64 -2.95 -16.38
CA GLY A 199 2.81 -1.95 -15.69
C GLY A 199 3.64 -0.75 -15.22
N VAL A 200 4.77 -0.99 -14.55
CA VAL A 200 5.70 0.05 -14.10
C VAL A 200 6.25 0.85 -15.28
N LEU A 201 6.61 0.20 -16.38
CA LEU A 201 7.04 0.87 -17.61
C LEU A 201 5.92 1.73 -18.21
N ALA A 202 4.69 1.23 -18.24
CA ALA A 202 3.53 1.98 -18.72
C ALA A 202 3.25 3.22 -17.87
N MET A 203 3.37 3.11 -16.54
CA MET A 203 3.27 4.27 -15.63
C MET A 203 4.39 5.28 -15.89
N GLY A 204 5.61 4.80 -16.16
CA GLY A 204 6.72 5.63 -16.60
C GLY A 204 6.38 6.42 -17.84
N ILE A 205 5.89 5.75 -18.88
CA ILE A 205 5.48 6.39 -20.15
C ILE A 205 4.34 7.40 -19.90
N LEU A 206 3.34 7.02 -19.11
CA LEU A 206 2.22 7.89 -18.75
C LEU A 206 2.70 9.18 -18.09
N SER A 207 3.68 9.10 -17.19
CA SER A 207 4.20 10.26 -16.46
C SER A 207 4.75 11.36 -17.38
N ILE A 208 5.27 11.00 -18.56
CA ILE A 208 5.80 11.94 -19.56
C ILE A 208 4.71 12.90 -20.06
N PHE A 209 3.46 12.42 -20.15
CA PHE A 209 2.33 13.21 -20.65
C PHE A 209 1.75 14.15 -19.60
N PHE A 210 2.01 13.89 -18.32
CA PHE A 210 1.53 14.71 -17.21
C PHE A 210 2.49 15.83 -16.82
N VAL A 211 3.68 15.88 -17.44
CA VAL A 211 4.68 16.92 -17.19
C VAL A 211 4.78 17.87 -18.39
N GLY A 212 4.35 19.12 -18.16
CA GLY A 212 4.41 20.21 -19.13
C GLY A 212 5.83 20.75 -19.39
N LYS A 213 5.92 21.93 -20.00
CA LYS A 213 7.21 22.64 -20.14
C LYS A 213 7.68 23.13 -18.77
N LYS A 214 9.01 23.19 -18.57
CA LYS A 214 9.69 23.54 -17.31
C LYS A 214 9.43 25.02 -16.95
N GLU A 215 8.27 25.31 -16.35
CA GLU A 215 7.99 26.60 -15.73
C GLU A 215 8.13 26.45 -14.21
N LYS A 216 9.13 27.12 -13.63
CA LYS A 216 9.29 27.20 -12.17
C LYS A 216 8.07 27.94 -11.61
N SER A 217 7.24 27.25 -10.86
CA SER A 217 6.06 27.86 -10.24
C SER A 217 6.36 28.33 -8.82
N LYS A 218 5.80 29.48 -8.42
CA LYS A 218 5.80 29.94 -7.02
C LYS A 218 4.91 29.08 -6.12
N ASP A 219 3.93 28.38 -6.70
CA ASP A 219 2.99 27.46 -6.02
C ASP A 219 3.46 26.00 -6.08
N SER A 220 4.76 25.72 -5.94
CA SER A 220 5.26 24.33 -5.87
C SER A 220 5.00 23.72 -4.48
N LEU A 221 4.91 22.40 -4.40
CA LEU A 221 4.80 21.64 -3.14
C LEU A 221 5.99 21.93 -2.19
N ALA A 222 7.13 22.38 -2.72
CA ALA A 222 8.29 22.78 -1.93
C ALA A 222 8.12 24.11 -1.16
N ALA A 223 7.09 24.92 -1.43
CA ALA A 223 6.86 26.18 -0.72
C ALA A 223 6.43 25.99 0.75
N ALA A 224 6.10 24.76 1.15
CA ALA A 224 5.72 24.37 2.51
C ALA A 224 6.85 23.67 3.30
N GLU A 225 8.13 23.84 2.90
CA GLU A 225 9.29 23.26 3.61
C GLU A 225 9.45 23.85 5.04
N GLU A 226 8.70 23.33 6.01
CA GLU A 226 9.17 23.30 7.40
C GLU A 226 10.33 22.29 7.50
N LYS A 227 11.39 22.66 8.22
CA LYS A 227 12.55 21.78 8.47
C LYS A 227 12.09 20.57 9.28
N GLU A 228 11.89 19.44 8.61
CA GLU A 228 11.64 18.14 9.25
C GLU A 228 12.73 17.86 10.30
N THR A 229 12.32 17.73 11.55
CA THR A 229 13.20 17.50 12.69
C THR A 229 13.43 16.01 12.91
N LEU A 230 14.47 15.65 13.67
CA LEU A 230 14.70 14.26 14.09
C LEU A 230 13.49 13.69 14.88
N LYS A 231 12.75 14.55 15.59
CA LYS A 231 11.53 14.16 16.29
C LYS A 231 10.46 13.70 15.31
N ASP A 232 10.32 14.38 14.16
CA ASP A 232 9.32 14.03 13.14
C ASP A 232 9.62 12.67 12.51
N VAL A 233 10.92 12.38 12.29
CA VAL A 233 11.38 11.07 11.81
C VAL A 233 11.01 9.96 12.80
N GLY A 234 11.29 10.17 14.09
CA GLY A 234 10.96 9.20 15.14
C GLY A 234 9.46 8.97 15.31
N VAL A 235 8.66 10.05 15.29
CA VAL A 235 7.19 9.96 15.38
C VAL A 235 6.60 9.18 14.20
N ARG A 236 7.13 9.38 12.98
CA ARG A 236 6.68 8.63 11.80
C ARG A 236 6.99 7.14 11.92
N ALA A 237 8.21 6.78 12.33
CA ALA A 237 8.57 5.38 12.55
C ALA A 237 7.64 4.72 13.59
N PHE A 238 7.37 5.42 14.70
CA PHE A 238 6.43 4.94 15.71
C PHE A 238 5.00 4.76 15.18
N LYS A 239 4.49 5.69 14.37
CA LYS A 239 3.18 5.53 13.72
C LYS A 239 3.13 4.31 12.82
N VAL A 240 4.18 4.06 12.04
CA VAL A 240 4.30 2.85 11.21
C VAL A 240 4.27 1.58 12.06
N TYR A 241 4.96 1.56 13.21
CA TYR A 241 4.90 0.43 14.13
C TYR A 241 3.46 0.11 14.56
N ILE A 242 2.72 1.13 15.03
CA ILE A 242 1.32 0.96 15.48
C ILE A 242 0.43 0.52 14.31
N PHE A 243 0.66 1.06 13.12
CA PHE A 243 -0.06 0.67 11.91
C PHE A 243 0.14 -0.81 11.57
N VAL A 244 1.38 -1.29 11.47
CA VAL A 244 1.66 -2.70 11.16
C VAL A 244 1.09 -3.63 12.24
N MET A 245 1.23 -3.25 13.51
CA MET A 245 0.62 -3.99 14.63
C MET A 245 -0.90 -4.09 14.50
N ALA A 246 -1.56 -3.00 14.11
CA ALA A 246 -2.99 -2.99 13.84
C ALA A 246 -3.39 -3.96 12.72
N LEU A 247 -2.58 -4.04 11.65
CA LEU A 247 -2.83 -4.95 10.54
C LEU A 247 -2.71 -6.42 10.95
N VAL A 248 -1.77 -6.76 11.84
CA VAL A 248 -1.66 -8.11 12.39
C VAL A 248 -2.94 -8.49 13.13
N PHE A 249 -3.47 -7.61 13.98
CA PHE A 249 -4.72 -7.86 14.69
C PHE A 249 -5.93 -7.96 13.75
N LEU A 250 -6.08 -7.05 12.78
CA LEU A 250 -7.17 -7.10 11.80
C LEU A 250 -7.12 -8.37 10.94
N GLY A 251 -5.93 -8.73 10.45
CA GLY A 251 -5.72 -9.90 9.61
C GLY A 251 -6.11 -11.20 10.30
N ILE A 252 -5.92 -11.28 11.62
CA ILE A 252 -6.31 -12.42 12.44
C ILE A 252 -7.80 -12.36 12.81
N GLY A 253 -8.28 -11.20 13.27
CA GLY A 253 -9.68 -11.04 13.70
C GLY A 253 -10.71 -11.18 12.58
N PHE A 254 -10.30 -11.04 11.31
CA PHE A 254 -11.18 -11.29 10.16
C PHE A 254 -11.12 -12.71 9.60
N THR A 255 -10.30 -13.62 10.14
CA THR A 255 -10.16 -15.02 9.69
C THR A 255 -11.51 -15.71 9.39
N PRO A 256 -12.55 -15.62 10.24
CA PRO A 256 -13.82 -16.28 9.96
C PRO A 256 -14.56 -15.73 8.74
N ILE A 257 -14.53 -14.42 8.51
CA ILE A 257 -15.16 -13.81 7.32
C ILE A 257 -14.51 -14.37 6.06
N ILE A 258 -13.20 -14.52 6.08
CA ILE A 258 -12.41 -15.00 4.95
C ILE A 258 -12.76 -16.44 4.60
N GLU A 259 -12.74 -17.32 5.60
CA GLU A 259 -12.95 -18.74 5.35
C GLU A 259 -14.37 -19.05 4.88
N TRP A 260 -15.36 -18.31 5.40
CA TRP A 260 -16.77 -18.52 5.04
C TRP A 260 -17.17 -17.88 3.72
N TYR A 261 -16.55 -16.76 3.33
CA TYR A 261 -17.03 -15.98 2.18
C TYR A 261 -16.03 -15.88 1.02
N ILE A 262 -14.71 -15.91 1.26
CA ILE A 262 -13.71 -15.59 0.23
C ILE A 262 -13.22 -16.82 -0.54
N LYS A 263 -13.08 -17.99 0.11
CA LYS A 263 -12.71 -19.25 -0.57
C LYS A 263 -13.70 -19.65 -1.68
N ALA A 264 -14.95 -19.20 -1.59
CA ALA A 264 -16.01 -19.52 -2.54
C ALA A 264 -16.14 -18.54 -3.73
N LEU A 265 -15.39 -17.44 -3.76
CA LEU A 265 -15.50 -16.44 -4.83
C LEU A 265 -14.71 -16.86 -6.07
N SER A 266 -15.32 -16.66 -7.24
CA SER A 266 -14.58 -16.83 -8.50
C SER A 266 -13.46 -15.78 -8.63
N PRO A 267 -12.36 -16.09 -9.33
CA PRO A 267 -11.26 -15.16 -9.55
C PRO A 267 -11.70 -13.80 -10.12
N GLU A 268 -12.70 -13.78 -10.99
CA GLU A 268 -13.24 -12.57 -11.61
C GLU A 268 -13.94 -11.67 -10.59
N ILE A 269 -14.74 -12.25 -9.69
CA ILE A 269 -15.43 -11.50 -8.64
C ILE A 269 -14.41 -10.97 -7.64
N LEU A 270 -13.45 -11.82 -7.24
CA LEU A 270 -12.39 -11.44 -6.31
C LEU A 270 -11.57 -10.26 -6.83
N TYR A 271 -11.21 -10.27 -8.11
CA TYR A 271 -10.50 -9.16 -8.76
C TYR A 271 -11.21 -7.80 -8.58
N TRP A 272 -12.53 -7.76 -8.79
CA TRP A 272 -13.31 -6.52 -8.72
C TRP A 272 -13.69 -6.14 -7.29
N VAL A 273 -14.01 -7.11 -6.42
CA VAL A 273 -14.25 -6.83 -5.00
C VAL A 273 -13.02 -6.17 -4.37
N ASN A 274 -11.83 -6.51 -4.85
CA ASN A 274 -10.58 -5.93 -4.39
C ASN A 274 -10.40 -4.45 -4.76
N SER A 275 -11.31 -3.83 -5.53
CA SER A 275 -11.45 -2.37 -5.59
C SER A 275 -11.65 -1.73 -4.22
N VAL A 276 -12.17 -2.49 -3.24
CA VAL A 276 -12.26 -2.07 -1.83
C VAL A 276 -10.89 -1.73 -1.24
N SER A 277 -9.79 -2.27 -1.79
CA SER A 277 -8.43 -1.91 -1.40
C SER A 277 -8.05 -0.47 -1.71
N ALA A 278 -8.85 0.27 -2.47
CA ALA A 278 -8.68 1.71 -2.56
C ALA A 278 -8.90 2.38 -1.20
N ILE A 279 -9.81 1.82 -0.41
CA ILE A 279 -10.31 2.38 0.83
C ILE A 279 -9.63 1.71 2.03
N LEU A 280 -9.47 0.39 1.97
CA LEU A 280 -8.77 -0.42 2.95
C LEU A 280 -7.32 -0.65 2.53
N ASP A 281 -6.40 -0.68 3.49
CA ASP A 281 -5.01 -1.00 3.20
C ASP A 281 -4.89 -2.41 2.57
N ASN A 282 -4.14 -2.48 1.46
CA ASN A 282 -4.01 -3.67 0.65
C ASN A 282 -3.41 -4.86 1.42
N ALA A 283 -2.52 -4.64 2.39
CA ALA A 283 -1.91 -5.69 3.19
C ALA A 283 -2.92 -6.30 4.16
N THR A 284 -3.87 -5.49 4.66
CA THR A 284 -5.01 -5.97 5.45
C THR A 284 -5.85 -6.96 4.65
N LEU A 285 -6.22 -6.58 3.43
CA LEU A 285 -7.05 -7.40 2.55
C LEU A 285 -6.29 -8.62 2.02
N ALA A 286 -4.99 -8.51 1.73
CA ALA A 286 -4.18 -9.66 1.35
C ALA A 286 -4.03 -10.66 2.50
N SER A 287 -3.83 -10.16 3.73
CA SER A 287 -3.89 -11.00 4.92
C SER A 287 -5.27 -11.62 5.08
N ALA A 288 -6.32 -10.94 4.64
CA ALA A 288 -7.63 -11.50 4.70
C ALA A 288 -7.77 -12.62 3.64
N GLU A 289 -7.70 -12.26 2.37
CA GLU A 289 -8.17 -13.07 1.26
C GLU A 289 -7.25 -14.21 0.82
N ILE A 290 -5.93 -14.06 1.02
CA ILE A 290 -4.95 -15.01 0.48
C ILE A 290 -4.80 -16.20 1.43
N THR A 291 -4.98 -17.41 0.91
CA THR A 291 -4.89 -18.65 1.70
C THR A 291 -4.29 -19.80 0.89
N LYS A 292 -3.74 -20.80 1.59
CA LYS A 292 -3.23 -22.01 0.95
C LYS A 292 -4.37 -22.78 0.26
N GLY A 293 -4.08 -23.33 -0.91
CA GLY A 293 -5.04 -24.11 -1.70
C GLY A 293 -5.82 -23.29 -2.74
N MET A 294 -5.66 -21.97 -2.79
CA MET A 294 -6.17 -21.16 -3.90
C MET A 294 -5.46 -21.51 -5.20
N ALA A 295 -6.21 -21.51 -6.30
CA ALA A 295 -5.63 -21.69 -7.62
C ALA A 295 -4.74 -20.49 -7.99
N THR A 296 -3.70 -20.71 -8.78
CA THR A 296 -2.75 -19.66 -9.19
C THR A 296 -3.44 -18.45 -9.84
N LEU A 297 -4.46 -18.68 -10.67
CA LEU A 297 -5.25 -17.60 -11.27
C LEU A 297 -6.00 -16.78 -10.21
N GLN A 298 -6.53 -17.43 -9.17
CA GLN A 298 -7.24 -16.77 -8.08
C GLN A 298 -6.29 -15.91 -7.24
N ILE A 299 -5.08 -16.40 -6.96
CA ILE A 299 -4.02 -15.65 -6.28
C ILE A 299 -3.62 -14.44 -7.13
N ASN A 300 -3.31 -14.65 -8.42
CA ASN A 300 -2.90 -13.56 -9.31
C ASN A 300 -4.00 -12.50 -9.48
N ALA A 301 -5.25 -12.92 -9.60
CA ALA A 301 -6.39 -12.03 -9.66
C ALA A 301 -6.54 -11.21 -8.36
N ALA A 302 -6.49 -11.87 -7.20
CA ALA A 302 -6.58 -11.20 -5.92
C ALA A 302 -5.47 -10.15 -5.76
N LEU A 303 -4.21 -10.55 -5.96
CA LEU A 303 -3.05 -9.68 -5.78
C LEU A 303 -3.06 -8.51 -6.76
N MET A 304 -3.30 -8.75 -8.06
CA MET A 304 -3.36 -7.66 -9.03
C MET A 304 -4.51 -6.70 -8.73
N GLY A 305 -5.68 -7.20 -8.30
CA GLY A 305 -6.80 -6.38 -7.86
C GLY A 305 -6.43 -5.47 -6.69
N LEU A 306 -5.84 -6.04 -5.63
CA LEU A 306 -5.41 -5.30 -4.44
C LEU A 306 -4.34 -4.25 -4.75
N LEU A 307 -3.32 -4.61 -5.54
CA LEU A 307 -2.21 -3.70 -5.86
C LEU A 307 -2.66 -2.50 -6.70
N ILE A 308 -3.51 -2.73 -7.70
CA ILE A 308 -4.01 -1.66 -8.56
C ILE A 308 -5.01 -0.79 -7.80
N ALA A 309 -5.97 -1.41 -7.12
CA ALA A 309 -6.97 -0.66 -6.35
C ALA A 309 -6.35 0.14 -5.22
N GLY A 310 -5.33 -0.40 -4.54
CA GLY A 310 -4.57 0.28 -3.51
C GLY A 310 -3.95 1.62 -3.95
N GLY A 311 -3.70 1.83 -5.24
CA GLY A 311 -3.22 3.11 -5.77
C GLY A 311 -4.28 4.22 -5.86
N MET A 312 -5.58 3.86 -5.82
CA MET A 312 -6.66 4.79 -6.17
C MET A 312 -6.89 5.91 -5.15
N LEU A 313 -6.70 5.64 -3.85
CA LEU A 313 -6.84 6.61 -2.78
C LEU A 313 -5.67 6.50 -1.79
N ILE A 314 -5.50 7.53 -0.96
CA ILE A 314 -4.38 7.64 -0.02
C ILE A 314 -4.29 6.43 0.94
N PRO A 315 -5.37 5.93 1.57
CA PRO A 315 -5.26 4.86 2.54
C PRO A 315 -4.91 3.49 1.94
N GLY A 316 -5.11 3.30 0.63
CA GLY A 316 -5.04 1.99 -0.01
C GLY A 316 -3.65 1.37 -0.10
N ASN A 317 -2.58 2.18 -0.05
CA ASN A 317 -1.21 1.70 -0.02
C ASN A 317 -0.26 2.69 0.69
N ILE A 318 0.78 2.17 1.36
CA ILE A 318 1.80 2.90 2.11
C ILE A 318 2.52 4.02 1.35
N PRO A 319 3.00 3.87 0.08
CA PRO A 319 3.66 4.97 -0.62
C PRO A 319 2.72 6.15 -0.84
N ASN A 320 1.40 5.91 -0.93
CA ASN A 320 0.40 6.97 -1.03
C ASN A 320 0.30 7.75 0.28
N ILE A 321 0.18 7.04 1.41
CA ILE A 321 0.11 7.63 2.75
C ILE A 321 1.32 8.53 3.00
N ILE A 322 2.52 8.01 2.75
CA ILE A 322 3.78 8.75 2.97
C ILE A 322 3.84 9.99 2.09
N SER A 323 3.60 9.83 0.78
CA SER A 323 3.76 10.92 -0.18
C SER A 323 2.71 12.00 0.04
N ALA A 324 1.46 11.62 0.27
CA ALA A 324 0.38 12.58 0.51
C ALA A 324 0.57 13.34 1.83
N ASN A 325 0.98 12.66 2.90
CA ASN A 325 1.25 13.30 4.19
C ASN A 325 2.41 14.31 4.07
N LYS A 326 3.52 13.90 3.44
CA LYS A 326 4.73 14.74 3.39
C LYS A 326 4.63 15.92 2.42
N LEU A 327 3.84 15.78 1.36
CA LEU A 327 3.61 16.83 0.37
C LEU A 327 2.32 17.63 0.64
N GLY A 328 1.56 17.29 1.68
CA GLY A 328 0.28 17.95 1.98
C GLY A 328 -0.74 17.81 0.86
N ILE A 329 -0.83 16.63 0.24
CA ILE A 329 -1.82 16.31 -0.80
C ILE A 329 -3.09 15.84 -0.11
N THR A 330 -4.22 16.47 -0.42
CA THR A 330 -5.51 16.09 0.15
C THR A 330 -6.11 14.86 -0.53
N SER A 331 -6.94 14.11 0.19
CA SER A 331 -7.70 12.96 -0.36
C SER A 331 -8.50 13.32 -1.62
N LYS A 332 -9.03 14.55 -1.70
CA LYS A 332 -9.75 15.05 -2.87
C LYS A 332 -8.83 15.31 -4.06
N GLU A 333 -7.63 15.84 -3.83
CA GLU A 333 -6.63 16.03 -4.90
C GLU A 333 -6.13 14.70 -5.44
N TRP A 334 -5.89 13.72 -4.55
CA TRP A 334 -5.49 12.37 -4.93
C TRP A 334 -6.55 11.68 -5.79
N ALA A 335 -7.80 11.66 -5.29
CA ALA A 335 -8.90 10.93 -5.93
C ALA A 335 -9.21 11.41 -7.36
N LYS A 336 -8.92 12.68 -7.69
CA LYS A 336 -9.16 13.24 -9.04
C LYS A 336 -8.42 12.50 -10.15
N LEU A 337 -7.21 12.02 -9.88
CA LEU A 337 -6.44 11.22 -10.84
C LEU A 337 -6.38 9.75 -10.42
N GLY A 338 -6.17 9.46 -9.13
CA GLY A 338 -5.97 8.12 -8.62
C GLY A 338 -7.13 7.17 -8.93
N VAL A 339 -8.38 7.60 -8.71
CA VAL A 339 -9.56 6.76 -8.96
C VAL A 339 -9.76 6.48 -10.46
N PRO A 340 -9.83 7.49 -11.36
CA PRO A 340 -9.96 7.23 -12.80
C PRO A 340 -8.83 6.37 -13.35
N LEU A 341 -7.58 6.65 -12.94
CA LEU A 341 -6.41 5.92 -13.40
C LEU A 341 -6.46 4.45 -12.96
N GLY A 342 -6.74 4.19 -11.67
CA GLY A 342 -6.85 2.83 -11.16
C GLY A 342 -7.98 2.04 -11.82
N ILE A 343 -9.14 2.64 -12.09
CA ILE A 343 -10.24 1.97 -12.81
C ILE A 343 -9.79 1.56 -14.21
N VAL A 344 -9.11 2.45 -14.95
CA VAL A 344 -8.58 2.14 -16.28
C VAL A 344 -7.58 0.99 -16.22
N ILE A 345 -6.64 1.04 -15.28
CA ILE A 345 -5.65 -0.03 -15.09
C ILE A 345 -6.35 -1.35 -14.72
N MET A 346 -7.37 -1.31 -13.86
CA MET A 346 -8.14 -2.50 -13.48
C MET A 346 -8.83 -3.14 -14.69
N VAL A 347 -9.47 -2.34 -15.55
CA VAL A 347 -10.09 -2.85 -16.79
C VAL A 347 -9.04 -3.50 -17.70
N VAL A 348 -7.88 -2.86 -17.87
CA VAL A 348 -6.80 -3.40 -18.72
C VAL A 348 -6.31 -4.74 -18.18
N TYR A 349 -6.02 -4.86 -16.88
CA TYR A 349 -5.54 -6.11 -16.30
C TYR A 349 -6.63 -7.18 -16.23
N PHE A 350 -7.90 -6.81 -16.07
CA PHE A 350 -9.01 -7.75 -16.21
C PHE A 350 -9.01 -8.42 -17.59
N ILE A 351 -8.82 -7.62 -18.66
CA ILE A 351 -8.71 -8.15 -20.03
C ILE A 351 -7.48 -9.06 -20.16
N VAL A 352 -6.31 -8.64 -19.64
CA VAL A 352 -5.07 -9.43 -19.68
C VAL A 352 -5.25 -10.79 -18.99
N LEU A 353 -5.81 -10.81 -17.77
CA LEU A 353 -5.92 -12.01 -16.95
C LEU A 353 -7.03 -12.97 -17.42
N PHE A 354 -8.20 -12.45 -17.79
CA PHE A 354 -9.38 -13.29 -18.01
C PHE A 354 -9.77 -13.47 -19.48
N VAL A 355 -9.49 -12.48 -20.32
CA VAL A 355 -9.82 -12.54 -21.76
C VAL A 355 -8.64 -13.08 -22.56
N LEU A 356 -7.46 -12.49 -22.37
CA LEU A 356 -6.24 -12.90 -23.07
C LEU A 356 -5.54 -14.08 -22.39
N LYS A 357 -5.78 -14.28 -21.09
CA LYS A 357 -5.19 -15.35 -20.26
C LYS A 357 -3.66 -15.37 -20.33
N LEU A 358 -3.07 -14.17 -20.33
CA LEU A 358 -1.62 -13.95 -20.50
C LEU A 358 -0.84 -14.09 -19.21
#